data_AF-A0A6I0DKP3-F1
#
_entry.id   AF-A0A6I0DKP3-F1
#
_cell.length_a   1.000
_cell.length_b   1.000
_cell.length_c   1.000
_cell.angle_alpha   90.00
_cell.angle_beta   90.00
_cell.angle_gamma   90.00
#
_symmetry.space_group_name_H-M   'P 1'
#
loop_
_entity.id
_entity.type
_entity.pdbx_description
1 polymer ?
#
loop_
_entity_poly.entity_id
_entity_poly.type
_entity_poly.pdbx_seq_one_letter_code
_entity_poly.pdbx_strand_id
1 'polypeptide(L)'
;MIEEQAIVDVNGRTNERSPLFRLLRYVARGLVAMPVAVARGVFFCAWCLAYSVLSLLRPVVNVLMLGGLIMPLVAFVAFVKPEAANGIPFWVFLLMAAGFVGVSMGYSKFVDWIEPPH
;
A
#
# COMPACT_ATOMS: atom_id res chain seq x y z
N MET A 1 15.62 -75.44 2.03
CA MET A 1 16.47 -74.23 2.02
C MET A 1 15.69 -73.20 1.22
N ILE A 2 15.03 -72.30 1.95
CA ILE A 2 13.98 -71.39 1.48
C ILE A 2 14.58 -69.98 1.57
N GLU A 3 14.63 -69.23 0.46
CA GLU A 3 14.40 -67.78 0.38
C GLU A 3 14.78 -67.26 -1.02
N GLU A 4 13.86 -67.43 -1.97
CA GLU A 4 13.79 -66.60 -3.18
C GLU A 4 12.34 -66.20 -3.36
N GLN A 5 11.90 -65.09 -2.75
CA GLN A 5 10.65 -64.40 -3.16
C GLN A 5 10.40 -63.02 -2.50
N ALA A 6 11.44 -62.27 -2.13
CA ALA A 6 11.26 -60.91 -1.58
C ALA A 6 11.35 -59.77 -2.60
N ILE A 7 11.56 -60.05 -3.90
CA ILE A 7 11.83 -59.02 -4.93
C ILE A 7 10.62 -58.79 -5.87
N VAL A 8 9.51 -59.51 -5.67
CA VAL A 8 8.32 -59.46 -6.56
C VAL A 8 7.16 -58.62 -6.00
N ASP A 9 7.30 -57.95 -4.86
CA ASP A 9 6.22 -57.10 -4.30
C ASP A 9 6.59 -55.62 -4.13
N VAL A 10 7.27 -55.03 -5.13
CA VAL A 10 7.51 -53.57 -5.18
C VAL A 10 6.82 -52.90 -6.38
N ASN A 11 6.17 -53.64 -7.28
CA ASN A 11 5.69 -53.07 -8.54
C ASN A 11 4.16 -53.13 -8.76
N GLY A 12 3.38 -53.56 -7.76
CA GLY A 12 1.93 -53.81 -7.92
C GLY A 12 0.99 -52.67 -7.52
N ARG A 13 1.47 -51.55 -6.96
CA ARG A 13 0.58 -50.53 -6.35
C ARG A 13 0.80 -49.07 -6.79
N THR A 14 1.31 -48.85 -7.99
CA THR A 14 1.74 -47.51 -8.43
C THR A 14 1.29 -47.10 -9.83
N ASN A 15 0.20 -47.63 -10.40
CA ASN A 15 -0.16 -47.20 -11.76
C ASN A 15 -1.64 -47.16 -12.18
N GLU A 16 -2.58 -46.97 -11.24
CA GLU A 16 -3.99 -46.67 -11.57
C GLU A 16 -4.53 -45.40 -10.88
N ARG A 17 -3.67 -44.45 -10.53
CA ARG A 17 -4.11 -43.10 -10.08
C ARG A 17 -4.46 -42.21 -11.28
N SER A 18 -5.53 -42.64 -11.95
CA SER A 18 -6.54 -41.92 -12.71
C SER A 18 -6.13 -40.61 -13.42
N PRO A 19 -5.97 -40.62 -14.75
CA PRO A 19 -5.89 -39.39 -15.57
C PRO A 19 -7.08 -38.44 -15.34
N LEU A 20 -8.24 -38.98 -14.96
CA LEU A 20 -9.42 -38.23 -14.54
C LEU A 20 -9.20 -37.39 -13.27
N PHE A 21 -8.42 -37.89 -12.30
CA PHE A 21 -8.12 -37.13 -11.08
C PHE A 21 -7.14 -35.99 -11.36
N ARG A 22 -6.25 -36.14 -12.35
CA ARG A 22 -5.46 -35.01 -12.87
C ARG A 22 -6.36 -33.96 -13.52
N LEU A 23 -7.25 -34.36 -14.43
CA LEU A 23 -8.21 -33.45 -15.08
C LEU A 23 -9.09 -32.72 -14.06
N LEU A 24 -9.65 -33.43 -13.10
CA LEU A 24 -10.47 -32.86 -12.02
C LEU A 24 -9.68 -31.86 -11.17
N ARG A 25 -8.41 -32.16 -10.86
CA ARG A 25 -7.51 -31.25 -10.15
C ARG A 25 -7.18 -29.99 -10.95
N TYR A 26 -7.05 -30.10 -12.28
CA TYR A 26 -6.86 -28.94 -13.16
C TYR A 26 -8.12 -28.07 -13.25
N VAL A 27 -9.30 -28.69 -13.37
CA VAL A 27 -10.59 -27.98 -13.35
C VAL A 27 -10.81 -27.28 -12.01
N ALA A 28 -10.57 -27.97 -10.89
CA ALA A 28 -10.63 -27.38 -9.56
C ALA A 28 -9.62 -26.24 -9.38
N ARG A 29 -8.39 -26.38 -9.89
CA ARG A 29 -7.40 -25.28 -9.90
C ARG A 29 -7.85 -24.13 -10.78
N GLY A 30 -8.45 -24.38 -11.94
CA GLY A 30 -8.99 -23.33 -12.81
C GLY A 30 -10.12 -22.56 -12.13
N LEU A 31 -11.03 -23.28 -11.48
CA LEU A 31 -12.16 -22.70 -10.74
C LEU A 31 -11.71 -21.85 -9.55
N VAL A 32 -10.60 -22.21 -8.90
CA VAL A 32 -10.00 -21.42 -7.81
C VAL A 32 -9.09 -20.30 -8.33
N ALA A 33 -8.41 -20.51 -9.46
CA ALA A 33 -7.51 -19.50 -10.05
C ALA A 33 -8.28 -18.30 -10.59
N MET A 34 -9.49 -18.50 -11.14
CA MET A 34 -10.36 -17.42 -11.63
C MET A 34 -10.71 -16.38 -10.56
N PRO A 35 -11.30 -16.75 -9.40
CA PRO A 35 -11.60 -15.78 -8.35
C PRO A 35 -10.34 -15.17 -7.73
N VAL A 36 -9.23 -15.92 -7.64
CA VAL A 36 -7.94 -15.37 -7.18
C VAL A 36 -7.40 -14.33 -8.17
N ALA A 37 -7.53 -14.57 -9.47
CA ALA A 37 -7.13 -13.61 -10.51
C ALA A 37 -8.02 -12.36 -10.48
N VAL A 38 -9.34 -12.53 -10.33
CA VAL A 38 -10.28 -11.41 -10.18
C VAL A 38 -9.98 -10.62 -8.91
N ALA A 39 -9.77 -11.28 -7.78
CA ALA A 39 -9.42 -10.61 -6.52
C ALA A 39 -8.12 -9.80 -6.64
N ARG A 40 -7.10 -10.36 -7.29
CA ARG A 40 -5.86 -9.63 -7.58
C ARG A 40 -6.09 -8.45 -8.51
N GLY A 41 -6.93 -8.60 -9.53
CA GLY A 41 -7.31 -7.52 -10.43
C GLY A 41 -8.03 -6.38 -9.69
N VAL A 42 -9.01 -6.72 -8.84
CA VAL A 42 -9.74 -5.73 -8.01
C VAL A 42 -8.79 -5.04 -7.04
N PHE A 43 -7.89 -5.79 -6.39
CA PHE A 43 -6.90 -5.21 -5.49
C PHE A 43 -5.97 -4.24 -6.22
N PHE A 44 -5.53 -4.59 -7.43
CA PHE A 44 -4.70 -3.72 -8.26
C PHE A 44 -5.47 -2.46 -8.71
N CYS A 45 -6.73 -2.60 -9.14
CA CYS A 45 -7.58 -1.46 -9.46
C CYS A 45 -7.79 -0.53 -8.25
N ALA A 46 -8.06 -1.09 -7.07
CA ALA A 46 -8.18 -0.32 -5.83
C ALA A 46 -6.87 0.41 -5.48
N TRP A 47 -5.73 -0.26 -5.66
CA TRP A 47 -4.41 0.33 -5.47
C TRP A 47 -4.14 1.49 -6.45
N CYS A 48 -4.43 1.31 -7.73
CA CYS A 48 -4.31 2.36 -8.74
C CYS A 48 -5.24 3.54 -8.46
N LEU A 49 -6.48 3.29 -8.04
CA LEU A 49 -7.43 4.34 -7.66
C LEU A 49 -6.92 5.11 -6.43
N ALA A 50 -6.41 4.43 -5.42
CA ALA A 50 -5.81 5.07 -4.25
C ALA A 50 -4.63 5.97 -4.67
N TYR A 51 -3.70 5.47 -5.48
CA TYR A 51 -2.58 6.27 -6.01
C TYR A 51 -3.06 7.45 -6.87
N SER A 52 -4.12 7.28 -7.67
CA SER A 52 -4.71 8.36 -8.48
C SER A 52 -5.32 9.47 -7.62
N VAL A 53 -6.10 9.12 -6.60
CA VAL A 53 -6.69 10.09 -5.65
C VAL A 53 -5.60 10.83 -4.89
N LEU A 54 -4.56 10.12 -4.43
CA LEU A 54 -3.40 10.73 -3.80
C LEU A 54 -2.62 11.64 -4.77
N SER A 55 -2.52 11.27 -6.04
CA SER A 55 -1.87 12.12 -7.03
C SER A 55 -2.66 13.42 -7.27
N LEU A 56 -4.00 13.37 -7.25
CA LEU A 56 -4.87 14.54 -7.35
C LEU A 56 -4.80 15.46 -6.12
N LEU A 57 -4.47 14.91 -4.95
CA LEU A 57 -4.29 15.67 -3.72
C LEU A 57 -2.90 16.31 -3.59
N ARG A 58 -1.91 15.93 -4.41
CA ARG A 58 -0.58 16.58 -4.47
C ARG A 58 -0.64 18.12 -4.54
N PRO A 59 -1.44 18.77 -5.41
CA PRO A 59 -1.54 20.22 -5.42
C PRO A 59 -2.05 20.80 -4.09
N VAL A 60 -3.01 20.14 -3.43
CA VAL A 60 -3.51 20.57 -2.12
C VAL A 60 -2.40 20.50 -1.07
N VAL A 61 -1.62 19.43 -1.08
CA VAL A 61 -0.48 19.24 -0.16
C VAL A 61 0.64 20.24 -0.45
N ASN A 62 0.91 20.56 -1.72
CA ASN A 62 1.89 21.59 -2.07
C ASN A 62 1.48 22.97 -1.55
N VAL A 63 0.20 23.33 -1.64
CA VAL A 63 -0.33 24.57 -1.05
C VAL A 63 -0.23 24.53 0.48
N LEU A 64 -0.48 23.38 1.09
CA LEU A 64 -0.32 23.16 2.53
C LEU A 64 1.12 23.43 2.98
N MET A 65 2.10 22.91 2.24
CA MET A 65 3.52 23.12 2.49
C MET A 65 3.92 24.60 2.33
N LEU A 66 3.35 25.29 1.36
CA LEU A 66 3.51 26.74 1.16
C LEU A 66 2.92 27.54 2.32
N GLY A 67 1.75 27.12 2.83
CA GLY A 67 1.17 27.64 4.07
C GLY A 67 2.12 27.45 5.26
N GLY A 68 2.68 26.26 5.42
CA GLY A 68 3.71 25.97 6.43
C GLY A 68 4.95 26.85 6.32
N LEU A 69 5.37 27.22 5.11
CA LEU A 69 6.52 28.10 4.87
C LEU A 69 6.23 29.56 5.20
N ILE A 70 4.98 30.03 5.00
CA ILE A 70 4.58 31.41 5.30
C ILE A 70 4.32 31.61 6.80
N MET A 71 3.88 30.58 7.52
CA MET A 71 3.54 30.67 8.95
C MET A 71 4.68 31.18 9.87
N PRO A 72 5.98 30.86 9.66
CA PRO A 72 7.09 31.49 10.38
C PRO A 72 7.21 33.00 10.18
N LEU A 73 6.93 33.50 8.96
CA LEU A 73 6.88 34.95 8.70
C LEU A 73 5.74 35.59 9.48
N VAL A 74 4.58 34.94 9.52
CA VAL A 74 3.43 35.40 10.33
C VAL A 74 3.76 35.39 11.82
N ALA A 75 4.43 34.32 12.31
CA ALA A 75 4.90 34.23 13.68
C ALA A 75 5.87 35.37 14.04
N PHE A 76 6.77 35.72 13.11
CA PHE A 76 7.70 36.85 13.29
C PHE A 76 6.96 38.18 13.39
N VAL A 77 5.98 38.43 12.51
CA VAL A 77 5.16 39.66 12.57
C VAL A 77 4.37 39.71 13.88
N ALA A 78 3.79 38.59 14.32
CA ALA A 78 3.10 38.47 15.61
C ALA A 78 4.02 38.68 16.82
N PHE A 79 5.30 38.30 16.70
CA PHE A 79 6.30 38.55 17.73
C PHE A 79 6.70 40.03 17.80
N VAL A 80 6.89 40.69 16.66
CA VAL A 80 7.28 42.11 16.58
C VAL A 80 6.12 43.05 16.90
N LYS A 81 4.89 42.72 16.48
CA LYS A 81 3.66 43.47 16.73
C LYS A 81 2.57 42.54 17.27
N PRO A 82 2.57 42.26 18.59
CA PRO A 82 1.59 41.35 19.19
C PRO A 82 0.14 41.83 19.08
N GLU A 83 -0.08 43.14 18.91
CA GLU A 83 -1.43 43.70 18.67
C GLU A 83 -2.06 43.21 17.36
N ALA A 84 -1.25 42.86 16.35
CA ALA A 84 -1.75 42.30 15.09
C ALA A 84 -2.23 40.85 15.23
N ALA A 85 -1.84 40.16 16.31
CA ALA A 85 -2.14 38.75 16.54
C ALA A 85 -3.40 38.52 17.39
N ASN A 86 -4.15 39.57 17.75
CA ASN A 86 -5.45 39.51 18.45
C ASN A 86 -5.48 38.54 19.65
N GLY A 87 -4.42 38.53 20.47
CA GLY A 87 -4.29 37.67 21.65
C GLY A 87 -3.79 36.25 21.39
N ILE A 88 -3.50 35.88 20.13
CA ILE A 88 -2.95 34.56 19.77
C ILE A 88 -1.42 34.59 19.97
N PRO A 89 -0.85 33.68 20.78
CA PRO A 89 0.60 33.64 20.98
C PRO A 89 1.34 33.19 19.71
N PHE A 90 2.48 33.84 19.41
CA PHE A 90 3.22 33.59 18.17
C PHE A 90 3.65 32.12 17.96
N TRP A 91 3.93 31.40 19.06
CA TRP A 91 4.28 29.98 19.04
C TRP A 91 3.20 29.11 18.39
N VAL A 92 1.93 29.52 18.39
CA VAL A 92 0.83 28.80 17.73
C VAL A 92 1.05 28.75 16.21
N PHE A 93 1.51 29.84 15.61
CA PHE A 93 1.83 29.87 14.18
C PHE A 93 3.03 28.96 13.85
N LEU A 94 4.03 28.87 14.74
CA LEU A 94 5.14 27.93 14.59
C LEU A 94 4.68 26.47 14.70
N LEU A 95 3.77 26.18 15.62
CA LEU A 95 3.18 24.84 15.79
C LEU A 95 2.34 24.45 14.57
N MET A 96 1.59 25.40 14.03
CA MET A 96 0.85 25.25 12.78
C MET A 96 1.79 25.01 11.59
N ALA A 97 2.90 25.75 11.50
CA ALA A 97 3.92 25.55 10.48
C ALA A 97 4.49 24.12 10.53
N ALA A 98 4.87 23.66 11.73
CA ALA A 98 5.37 22.31 11.94
C ALA A 98 4.33 21.24 11.54
N GLY A 99 3.06 21.46 11.88
CA GLY A 99 1.96 20.60 11.47
C GLY A 99 1.82 20.52 9.95
N PHE A 100 1.77 21.66 9.26
CA PHE A 100 1.63 21.71 7.81
C PHE A 100 2.81 21.07 7.07
N VAL A 101 4.04 21.39 7.48
CA VAL A 101 5.25 20.78 6.88
C VAL A 101 5.31 19.28 7.18
N GLY A 102 5.01 18.88 8.43
CA GLY A 102 5.02 17.48 8.84
C GLY A 102 3.99 16.62 8.10
N VAL A 103 2.75 17.11 7.97
CA VAL A 103 1.71 16.46 7.17
C VAL A 103 2.14 16.38 5.70
N SER A 104 2.72 17.44 5.14
CA SER A 104 3.17 17.44 3.74
C SER A 104 4.31 16.46 3.49
N MET A 105 5.30 16.38 4.37
CA MET A 105 6.39 15.40 4.28
C MET A 105 5.91 13.97 4.46
N GLY A 106 5.03 13.74 5.45
CA GLY A 106 4.45 12.42 5.69
C GLY A 106 3.62 11.95 4.50
N TYR A 107 2.86 12.87 3.92
CA TYR A 107 2.10 12.65 2.71
C TYR A 107 2.99 12.25 1.54
N SER A 108 4.03 13.02 1.21
CA SER A 108 4.92 12.69 0.09
C SER A 108 5.56 11.32 0.26
N LYS A 109 6.10 11.00 1.45
CA LYS A 109 6.66 9.68 1.73
C LYS A 109 5.64 8.55 1.61
N PHE A 110 4.40 8.78 2.03
CA PHE A 110 3.33 7.80 1.92
C PHE A 110 2.95 7.54 0.47
N VAL A 111 2.86 8.60 -0.35
CA VAL A 111 2.59 8.47 -1.79
C VAL A 111 3.75 7.77 -2.51
N ASP A 112 5.00 8.15 -2.21
CA ASP A 112 6.19 7.53 -2.80
C ASP A 112 6.32 6.05 -2.39
N TRP A 113 5.84 5.67 -1.20
CA TRP A 113 5.82 4.27 -0.77
C TRP A 113 4.77 3.43 -1.51
N ILE A 114 3.65 4.04 -1.90
CA ILE A 114 2.56 3.38 -2.62
C ILE A 114 2.80 3.37 -4.14
N GLU A 115 3.77 4.16 -4.61
CA GLU A 115 4.15 4.24 -6.02
C GLU A 115 4.49 2.84 -6.57
N PRO A 116 3.71 2.33 -7.54
CA PRO A 116 4.00 1.04 -8.13
C PRO A 116 5.33 1.12 -8.91
N PRO A 117 6.18 0.09 -8.85
CA PRO A 117 7.44 0.07 -9.58
C PRO A 117 7.17 0.23 -11.08
N HIS A 118 7.81 1.22 -11.68
CA HIS A 118 7.73 1.55 -13.11
C HIS A 118 8.33 0.46 -14.00
#